data_AF-A0A2J4P6Q3-F1
#
_entry.id   AF-A0A2J4P6Q3-F1
#
_cell.length_a   1.000
_cell.length_b   1.000
_cell.length_c   1.000
_cell.angle_alpha   90.00
_cell.angle_beta   90.00
_cell.angle_gamma   90.00
#
_symmetry.space_group_name_H-M   'P 1'
#
loop_
_entity.id
_entity.type
_entity.pdbx_description
1 polymer ?
#
loop_
_entity_poly.entity_id
_entity_poly.type
_entity_poly.pdbx_seq_one_letter_code
_entity_poly.pdbx_strand_id
1 'polypeptide(L)'
;LYAGTQHLPDVAAQDGRGYLMLPVTRDEHIHLDKTFYGGPWRAARENGAQDIFEMIALEQEILPELLPTSVQRTHALLQLLQQQGTTYVRSHCNIEPVSGLQSLRHLLEALAPWREQLQCEIVAFPQHGLLRSGSLSLMRKALAMGCEWVGGLDPSKVDGDMVRSLEATLELAVEAGKGIDYHLHEDKSTGIACIR
;
A
#
# COMPACT_ATOMS: atom_id res chain seq x y z
N LEU A 1 17.73 20.36 -4.57
CA LEU A 1 18.57 21.27 -3.75
C LEU A 1 20.02 20.86 -3.95
N TYR A 2 20.89 21.77 -4.37
CA TYR A 2 22.33 21.51 -4.41
C TYR A 2 22.92 21.86 -3.04
N ALA A 3 23.61 20.92 -2.40
CA ALA A 3 24.40 21.22 -1.21
C ALA A 3 25.73 21.83 -1.68
N GLY A 4 26.01 23.06 -1.31
CA GLY A 4 27.23 23.78 -1.67
C GLY A 4 27.66 24.71 -0.55
N THR A 5 28.97 24.96 -0.43
CA THR A 5 29.54 25.85 0.60
C THR A 5 29.60 27.31 0.16
N GLN A 6 29.25 27.62 -1.09
CA GLN A 6 29.25 28.97 -1.63
C GLN A 6 27.83 29.52 -1.71
N HIS A 7 27.62 30.69 -1.11
CA HIS A 7 26.42 31.47 -1.31
C HIS A 7 26.49 32.14 -2.68
N LEU A 8 25.57 31.77 -3.58
CA LEU A 8 25.42 32.42 -4.88
C LEU A 8 24.47 33.63 -4.71
N PRO A 9 24.86 34.83 -5.19
CA PRO A 9 23.95 35.97 -5.18
C PRO A 9 22.68 35.66 -5.98
N ASP A 10 21.55 36.21 -5.52
CA ASP A 10 20.22 36.08 -6.12
C ASP A 10 19.62 34.66 -6.15
N VAL A 11 20.18 33.73 -5.37
CA VAL A 11 19.62 32.38 -5.16
C VAL A 11 19.14 32.24 -3.71
N ALA A 12 17.90 31.77 -3.53
CA ALA A 12 17.36 31.45 -2.21
C ALA A 12 18.24 30.39 -1.53
N ALA A 13 18.75 30.71 -0.34
CA ALA A 13 19.66 29.85 0.41
C ALA A 13 19.15 29.64 1.85
N GLN A 14 19.42 28.47 2.40
CA GLN A 14 19.17 28.14 3.80
C GLN A 14 20.46 27.66 4.45
N ASP A 15 20.79 28.21 5.62
CA ASP A 15 21.93 27.78 6.42
C ASP A 15 21.64 26.40 7.03
N GLY A 16 22.40 25.39 6.61
CA GLY A 16 22.30 24.02 7.12
C GLY A 16 22.84 23.86 8.55
N ARG A 17 23.47 24.88 9.14
CA ARG A 17 23.98 24.91 10.53
C ARG A 17 24.87 23.71 10.90
N GLY A 18 25.58 23.16 9.92
CA GLY A 18 26.44 21.98 10.10
C GLY A 18 25.69 20.65 10.25
N TYR A 19 24.36 20.61 10.05
CA TYR A 19 23.60 19.36 10.04
C TYR A 19 23.75 18.61 8.72
N LEU A 20 23.51 17.30 8.77
CA LEU A 20 23.50 16.43 7.60
C LEU A 20 22.26 16.72 6.74
N MET A 21 22.48 17.01 5.45
CA MET A 21 21.42 17.07 4.46
C MET A 21 21.29 15.72 3.76
N LEU A 22 20.10 15.11 3.85
CA LEU A 22 19.78 13.85 3.19
C LEU A 22 18.90 14.10 1.95
N PRO A 23 18.92 13.21 0.95
CA PRO A 23 17.87 13.17 -0.06
C PRO A 23 16.52 12.85 0.61
N VAL A 24 15.43 13.13 -0.11
CA VAL A 24 14.09 12.71 0.31
C VAL A 24 14.03 11.20 0.50
N THR A 25 13.29 10.75 1.50
CA THR A 25 13.06 9.33 1.74
C THR A 25 11.89 8.81 0.90
N ARG A 26 11.92 7.51 0.65
CA ARG A 26 10.89 6.78 -0.08
C ARG A 26 10.36 5.68 0.85
N ASP A 27 9.05 5.63 1.03
CA ASP A 27 8.40 4.52 1.72
C ASP A 27 7.87 3.53 0.69
N GLU A 28 8.62 2.46 0.43
CA GLU A 28 8.34 1.52 -0.65
C GLU A 28 7.24 0.49 -0.28
N HIS A 29 6.71 0.53 0.95
CA HIS A 29 5.65 -0.40 1.36
C HIS A 29 4.83 0.17 2.53
N ILE A 30 3.62 0.64 2.22
CA ILE A 30 2.68 1.15 3.22
C ILE A 30 1.23 0.76 2.89
N HIS A 31 0.34 0.81 3.88
CA HIS A 31 -1.11 0.73 3.68
C HIS A 31 -1.78 2.03 4.12
N LEU A 32 -2.00 2.94 3.17
CA LEU A 32 -2.66 4.22 3.43
C LEU A 32 -4.18 4.06 3.64
N ASP A 33 -4.79 3.08 2.97
CA ASP A 33 -6.24 2.89 2.87
C ASP A 33 -6.92 2.42 4.16
N LYS A 34 -6.16 1.76 5.06
CA LYS A 34 -6.67 1.13 6.28
C LYS A 34 -5.94 1.57 7.57
N THR A 35 -5.30 2.73 7.56
CA THR A 35 -4.58 3.24 8.74
C THR A 35 -5.52 3.73 9.85
N PHE A 36 -5.12 3.53 11.11
CA PHE A 36 -5.77 4.16 12.27
C PHE A 36 -5.20 5.55 12.59
N TYR A 37 -4.13 5.97 11.94
CA TYR A 37 -3.48 7.25 12.24
C TYR A 37 -4.44 8.43 12.02
N GLY A 38 -4.32 9.46 12.87
CA GLY A 38 -5.22 10.63 12.86
C GLY A 38 -6.59 10.43 13.53
N GLY A 39 -6.90 9.23 14.04
CA GLY A 39 -8.09 8.98 14.85
C GLY A 39 -7.80 8.76 16.34
N PRO A 40 -8.83 8.45 17.16
CA PRO A 40 -8.65 8.04 18.55
C PRO A 40 -7.74 6.82 18.68
N TRP A 41 -6.98 6.75 19.77
CA TRP A 41 -6.15 5.59 20.07
C TRP A 41 -7.00 4.32 20.15
N ARG A 42 -6.47 3.23 19.59
CA ARG A 42 -7.07 1.90 19.68
C ARG A 42 -6.01 0.92 20.15
N ALA A 43 -6.37 0.07 21.11
CA ALA A 43 -5.55 -1.06 21.49
C ALA A 43 -5.46 -2.05 20.32
N ALA A 44 -4.30 -2.67 20.13
CA ALA A 44 -4.22 -3.86 19.30
C ALA A 44 -5.14 -4.93 19.89
N ARG A 45 -5.99 -5.54 19.06
CA ARG A 45 -6.74 -6.72 19.49
C ARG A 45 -5.75 -7.88 19.65
N GLU A 46 -6.00 -8.73 20.63
CA GLU A 46 -5.19 -9.94 20.81
C GLU A 46 -5.30 -10.81 19.56
N ASN A 47 -4.16 -11.02 18.89
CA ASN A 47 -4.02 -11.96 17.79
C ASN A 47 -3.38 -13.23 18.35
N GLY A 48 -4.19 -14.05 19.02
CA GLY A 48 -3.71 -15.15 19.87
C GLY A 48 -2.86 -16.19 19.14
N ALA A 49 -3.05 -16.38 17.83
CA ALA A 49 -2.33 -17.37 17.04
C ALA A 49 -1.42 -16.79 15.93
N GLN A 50 -1.37 -15.47 15.75
CA GLN A 50 -0.74 -14.86 14.56
C GLN A 50 -1.24 -15.47 13.24
N ASP A 51 -2.49 -15.90 13.20
CA ASP A 51 -3.05 -16.54 12.01
C ASP A 51 -3.54 -15.50 11.01
N ILE A 52 -3.16 -15.68 9.75
CA ILE A 52 -3.55 -14.80 8.65
C ILE A 52 -5.07 -14.81 8.45
N PHE A 53 -5.74 -15.93 8.72
CA PHE A 53 -7.19 -16.01 8.58
C PHE A 53 -7.93 -15.29 9.70
N GLU A 54 -7.39 -15.30 10.93
CA GLU A 54 -7.92 -14.47 12.03
C GLU A 54 -7.73 -12.99 11.73
N MET A 55 -6.60 -12.60 11.13
CA MET A 55 -6.37 -11.22 10.67
C MET A 55 -7.30 -10.81 9.54
N ILE A 56 -7.54 -11.68 8.55
CA ILE A 56 -8.52 -11.43 7.49
C ILE A 56 -9.93 -11.26 8.09
N ALA A 57 -10.35 -12.14 9.00
CA ALA A 57 -11.66 -12.03 9.64
C ALA A 57 -11.79 -10.72 10.44
N LEU A 58 -10.75 -10.36 11.18
CA LEU A 58 -10.71 -9.10 11.92
C LEU A 58 -10.76 -7.89 10.98
N GLU A 59 -10.03 -7.94 9.85
CA GLU A 59 -10.05 -6.87 8.86
C GLU A 59 -11.44 -6.71 8.22
N GLN A 60 -12.15 -7.82 7.95
CA GLN A 60 -13.53 -7.80 7.47
C GLN A 60 -14.49 -7.08 8.43
N GLU A 61 -14.25 -7.17 9.75
CA GLU A 61 -15.01 -6.41 10.75
C GLU A 61 -14.62 -4.92 10.78
N ILE A 62 -13.32 -4.64 10.68
CA ILE A 62 -12.75 -3.29 10.88
C ILE A 62 -12.95 -2.40 9.64
N LEU A 63 -12.84 -2.94 8.43
CA LEU A 63 -12.90 -2.16 7.19
C LEU A 63 -14.18 -1.32 7.07
N PRO A 64 -15.39 -1.85 7.34
CA PRO A 64 -16.62 -1.04 7.35
C PRO A 64 -16.59 0.12 8.36
N GLU A 65 -15.90 -0.02 9.49
CA GLU A 65 -15.72 1.06 10.47
C GLU A 65 -14.73 2.13 9.99
N LEU A 66 -13.68 1.73 9.28
CA LEU A 66 -12.63 2.63 8.79
C LEU A 66 -13.04 3.42 7.55
N LEU A 67 -13.77 2.78 6.63
CA LEU A 67 -14.14 3.34 5.33
C LEU A 67 -14.69 4.77 5.39
N PRO A 68 -15.65 5.11 6.29
CA PRO A 68 -16.21 6.47 6.38
C PRO A 68 -15.20 7.57 6.72
N THR A 69 -14.04 7.21 7.27
CA THR A 69 -12.99 8.16 7.70
C THR A 69 -11.65 7.96 6.98
N SER A 70 -11.60 7.04 6.01
CA SER A 70 -10.36 6.62 5.35
C SER A 70 -9.67 7.75 4.58
N VAL A 71 -10.43 8.67 3.96
CA VAL A 71 -9.88 9.87 3.29
C VAL A 71 -9.12 10.74 4.29
N GLN A 72 -9.76 11.13 5.40
CA GLN A 72 -9.16 12.01 6.41
C GLN A 72 -7.95 11.36 7.09
N ARG A 73 -7.99 10.05 7.34
CA ARG A 73 -6.89 9.30 7.94
C ARG A 73 -5.70 9.15 6.99
N THR A 74 -5.97 8.91 5.70
CA THR A 74 -4.94 8.94 4.65
C THR A 74 -4.23 10.29 4.63
N HIS A 75 -4.98 11.40 4.65
CA HIS A 75 -4.41 12.74 4.74
C HIS A 75 -3.51 12.94 5.95
N ALA A 76 -3.96 12.51 7.14
CA ALA A 76 -3.16 12.64 8.36
C ALA A 76 -1.84 11.86 8.25
N LEU A 77 -1.87 10.66 7.67
CA LEU A 77 -0.67 9.85 7.49
C LEU A 77 0.27 10.43 6.43
N LEU A 78 -0.24 10.93 5.30
CA LEU A 78 0.56 11.63 4.29
C LEU A 78 1.24 12.88 4.86
N GLN A 79 0.53 13.63 5.71
CA GLN A 79 1.10 14.77 6.41
C GLN A 79 2.25 14.35 7.34
N LEU A 80 2.09 13.26 8.10
CA LEU A 80 3.15 12.72 8.94
C LEU A 80 4.38 12.35 8.09
N LEU A 81 4.18 11.60 7.00
CA LEU A 81 5.25 11.16 6.11
C LEU A 81 6.04 12.34 5.56
N GLN A 82 5.35 13.37 5.07
CA GLN A 82 5.99 14.57 4.55
C GLN A 82 6.78 15.33 5.64
N GLN A 83 6.24 15.43 6.85
CA GLN A 83 6.92 16.04 8.00
C GLN A 83 8.19 15.28 8.40
N GLN A 84 8.28 13.99 8.08
CA GLN A 84 9.46 13.15 8.31
C GLN A 84 10.38 13.05 7.07
N GLY A 85 10.12 13.84 6.01
CA GLY A 85 10.99 13.92 4.82
C GLY A 85 10.69 12.91 3.72
N THR A 86 9.60 12.13 3.84
CA THR A 86 9.16 11.20 2.80
C THR A 86 8.31 11.93 1.76
N THR A 87 8.71 11.86 0.49
CA THR A 87 7.97 12.47 -0.64
C THR A 87 7.60 11.48 -1.74
N TYR A 88 7.88 10.19 -1.52
CA TYR A 88 7.44 9.10 -2.38
C TYR A 88 6.93 7.96 -1.52
N VAL A 89 5.79 7.39 -1.90
CA VAL A 89 5.25 6.20 -1.25
C VAL A 89 4.78 5.18 -2.28
N ARG A 90 4.90 3.89 -1.97
CA ARG A 90 4.16 2.83 -2.64
C ARG A 90 3.17 2.24 -1.65
N SER A 91 1.89 2.52 -1.88
CA SER A 91 0.82 2.01 -1.03
C SER A 91 0.19 0.78 -1.62
N HIS A 92 0.12 -0.29 -0.85
CA HIS A 92 -0.82 -1.36 -1.11
C HIS A 92 -2.22 -0.88 -0.71
N CYS A 93 -3.21 -1.13 -1.56
CA CYS A 93 -4.61 -0.78 -1.32
C CYS A 93 -5.46 -2.04 -1.43
N ASN A 94 -6.22 -2.35 -0.38
CA ASN A 94 -7.06 -3.54 -0.33
C ASN A 94 -8.12 -3.50 -1.43
N ILE A 95 -8.14 -4.55 -2.25
CA ILE A 95 -9.15 -4.84 -3.28
C ILE A 95 -9.76 -6.20 -2.96
N GLU A 96 -10.91 -6.18 -2.28
CA GLU A 96 -11.56 -7.38 -1.76
C GLU A 96 -13.08 -7.16 -1.62
N PRO A 97 -13.91 -8.20 -1.38
CA PRO A 97 -15.37 -8.09 -1.42
C PRO A 97 -16.04 -7.12 -0.42
N VAL A 98 -15.47 -6.91 0.76
CA VAL A 98 -16.04 -6.09 1.86
C VAL A 98 -16.05 -4.62 1.48
N SER A 99 -14.92 -4.08 1.04
CA SER A 99 -14.77 -2.70 0.59
C SER A 99 -15.08 -2.53 -0.91
N GLY A 100 -14.97 -3.61 -1.69
CA GLY A 100 -15.09 -3.60 -3.14
C GLY A 100 -14.02 -2.72 -3.78
N LEU A 101 -14.41 -1.52 -4.18
CA LEU A 101 -13.51 -0.48 -4.75
C LEU A 101 -13.56 0.82 -3.94
N GLN A 102 -14.24 0.84 -2.78
CA GLN A 102 -14.38 2.04 -1.96
C GLN A 102 -13.04 2.50 -1.38
N SER A 103 -12.23 1.57 -0.85
CA SER A 103 -10.88 1.86 -0.35
C SER A 103 -10.02 2.55 -1.41
N LEU A 104 -10.02 2.03 -2.65
CA LEU A 104 -9.29 2.66 -3.76
C LEU A 104 -9.84 4.04 -4.12
N ARG A 105 -11.17 4.21 -4.17
CA ARG A 105 -11.77 5.53 -4.45
C ARG A 105 -11.37 6.57 -3.40
N HIS A 106 -11.44 6.22 -2.12
CA HIS A 106 -11.05 7.10 -1.04
C HIS A 106 -9.55 7.41 -1.05
N LEU A 107 -8.71 6.42 -1.35
CA LEU A 107 -7.27 6.62 -1.49
C LEU A 107 -6.95 7.59 -2.65
N LEU A 108 -7.56 7.39 -3.82
CA LEU A 108 -7.39 8.29 -4.98
C LEU A 108 -7.88 9.71 -4.67
N GLU A 109 -8.99 9.85 -3.97
CA GLU A 109 -9.51 11.15 -3.50
C GLU A 109 -8.51 11.83 -2.55
N ALA A 110 -8.02 11.10 -1.55
CA ALA A 110 -7.09 11.61 -0.57
C ALA A 110 -5.74 12.00 -1.19
N LEU A 111 -5.28 11.31 -2.23
CA LEU A 111 -4.02 11.59 -2.92
C LEU A 111 -4.10 12.75 -3.91
N ALA A 112 -5.28 13.07 -4.45
CA ALA A 112 -5.45 14.11 -5.45
C ALA A 112 -4.80 15.47 -5.09
N PRO A 113 -4.96 16.02 -3.87
CA PRO A 113 -4.33 17.30 -3.50
C PRO A 113 -2.82 17.21 -3.19
N TRP A 114 -2.23 16.01 -3.13
CA TRP A 114 -0.81 15.81 -2.81
C TRP A 114 0.09 15.66 -4.04
N ARG A 115 -0.48 15.52 -5.25
CA ARG A 115 0.26 15.13 -6.47
C ARG A 115 1.47 16.00 -6.81
N GLU A 116 1.49 17.26 -6.38
CA GLU A 116 2.62 18.19 -6.59
C GLU A 116 3.72 18.06 -5.54
N GLN A 117 3.41 17.48 -4.38
CA GLN A 117 4.28 17.45 -3.19
C GLN A 117 4.77 16.05 -2.84
N LEU A 118 3.99 15.01 -3.17
CA LEU A 118 4.25 13.63 -2.86
C LEU A 118 3.79 12.74 -4.01
N GLN A 119 4.68 11.87 -4.47
CA GLN A 119 4.36 10.84 -5.46
C GLN A 119 3.87 9.57 -4.75
N CYS A 120 2.81 8.97 -5.27
CA CYS A 120 2.27 7.72 -4.74
C CYS A 120 2.06 6.74 -5.89
N GLU A 121 2.62 5.55 -5.77
CA GLU A 121 2.24 4.38 -6.57
C GLU A 121 1.28 3.49 -5.78
N ILE A 122 0.28 2.93 -6.44
CA ILE A 122 -0.73 2.09 -5.81
C ILE A 122 -0.60 0.66 -6.32
N VAL A 123 -0.47 -0.28 -5.38
CA VAL A 123 -0.61 -1.71 -5.64
C VAL A 123 -2.07 -2.10 -5.40
N ALA A 124 -2.75 -2.59 -6.44
CA ALA A 124 -4.06 -3.22 -6.28
C ALA A 124 -3.85 -4.56 -5.54
N PHE A 125 -4.29 -4.67 -4.30
CA PHE A 125 -3.85 -5.74 -3.41
C PHE A 125 -5.00 -6.60 -2.87
N PRO A 126 -5.08 -7.90 -3.22
CA PRO A 126 -6.15 -8.80 -2.80
C PRO A 126 -5.86 -9.39 -1.41
N GLN A 127 -5.93 -8.56 -0.36
CA GLN A 127 -5.61 -8.93 1.04
C GLN A 127 -6.39 -10.13 1.59
N HIS A 128 -7.59 -10.41 1.07
CA HIS A 128 -8.40 -11.57 1.46
C HIS A 128 -8.11 -12.83 0.60
N GLY A 129 -7.02 -12.83 -0.18
CA GLY A 129 -6.65 -13.84 -1.16
C GLY A 129 -7.26 -13.57 -2.54
N LEU A 130 -6.52 -13.76 -3.62
CA LEU A 130 -7.01 -13.50 -4.97
C LEU A 130 -8.08 -14.51 -5.40
N LEU A 131 -7.75 -15.79 -5.25
CA LEU A 131 -8.64 -16.91 -5.57
C LEU A 131 -9.65 -17.12 -4.45
N ARG A 132 -9.19 -17.10 -3.19
CA ARG A 132 -10.03 -17.35 -2.01
C ARG A 132 -11.23 -16.42 -1.93
N SER A 133 -11.04 -15.14 -2.23
CA SER A 133 -12.10 -14.14 -2.17
C SER A 133 -12.82 -13.90 -3.51
N GLY A 134 -12.38 -14.53 -4.61
CA GLY A 134 -12.93 -14.30 -5.94
C GLY A 134 -12.67 -12.89 -6.49
N SER A 135 -11.58 -12.25 -6.06
CA SER A 135 -11.33 -10.82 -6.31
C SER A 135 -10.80 -10.48 -7.71
N LEU A 136 -10.61 -11.46 -8.59
CA LEU A 136 -10.11 -11.24 -9.95
C LEU A 136 -10.85 -10.13 -10.72
N SER A 137 -12.18 -10.10 -10.63
CA SER A 137 -12.97 -9.06 -11.32
C SER A 137 -12.81 -7.66 -10.71
N LEU A 138 -12.61 -7.59 -9.38
CA LEU A 138 -12.35 -6.33 -8.68
C LEU A 138 -10.94 -5.83 -8.98
N MET A 139 -9.96 -6.72 -9.00
CA MET A 139 -8.57 -6.43 -9.36
C MET A 139 -8.46 -5.83 -10.76
N ARG A 140 -9.12 -6.43 -11.77
CA ARG A 140 -9.19 -5.84 -13.12
C ARG A 140 -9.76 -4.42 -13.13
N LYS A 141 -10.83 -4.19 -12.37
CA LYS A 141 -11.43 -2.85 -12.25
C LYS A 141 -10.50 -1.87 -11.55
N ALA A 142 -9.81 -2.30 -10.50
CA ALA A 142 -8.83 -1.48 -9.78
C ALA A 142 -7.65 -1.07 -10.67
N LEU A 143 -7.11 -2.00 -11.45
CA LEU A 143 -6.05 -1.73 -12.42
C LEU A 143 -6.51 -0.75 -13.51
N ALA A 144 -7.74 -0.90 -14.01
CA ALA A 144 -8.35 0.05 -14.95
C ALA A 144 -8.61 1.45 -14.35
N MET A 145 -8.69 1.57 -13.02
CA MET A 145 -8.81 2.85 -12.31
C MET A 145 -7.45 3.55 -12.10
N GLY A 146 -6.35 2.91 -12.48
CA GLY A 146 -5.03 3.55 -12.52
C GLY A 146 -3.97 2.98 -11.58
N CYS A 147 -4.23 1.89 -10.84
CA CYS A 147 -3.19 1.26 -10.02
C CYS A 147 -1.96 0.86 -10.87
N GLU A 148 -0.78 1.18 -10.39
CA GLU A 148 0.50 0.98 -11.07
C GLU A 148 1.04 -0.45 -10.96
N TRP A 149 0.63 -1.20 -9.93
CA TRP A 149 1.12 -2.54 -9.64
C TRP A 149 0.00 -3.52 -9.33
N VAL A 150 0.23 -4.79 -9.67
CA VAL A 150 -0.60 -5.92 -9.28
C VAL A 150 -0.05 -6.55 -8.00
N GLY A 151 -0.90 -6.70 -6.99
CA GLY A 151 -0.56 -7.36 -5.74
C GLY A 151 -1.02 -8.81 -5.65
N GLY A 152 -0.50 -9.50 -4.65
CA GLY A 152 -0.93 -10.84 -4.24
C GLY A 152 -0.44 -11.15 -2.82
N LEU A 153 -1.00 -12.19 -2.20
CA LEU A 153 -0.75 -12.55 -0.80
C LEU A 153 -0.67 -14.07 -0.66
N ASP A 154 0.45 -14.57 -0.15
CA ASP A 154 0.64 -15.95 0.36
C ASP A 154 -0.15 -17.02 -0.43
N PRO A 155 0.28 -17.33 -1.67
CA PRO A 155 -0.55 -18.03 -2.65
C PRO A 155 -0.81 -19.51 -2.26
N SER A 156 0.04 -20.11 -1.45
CA SER A 156 -0.18 -21.46 -0.89
C SER A 156 -1.07 -21.39 0.33
N LYS A 157 -0.77 -20.49 1.27
CA LYS A 157 -1.47 -20.48 2.57
C LYS A 157 -2.86 -19.87 2.44
N VAL A 158 -2.98 -18.72 1.79
CA VAL A 158 -4.23 -17.96 1.71
C VAL A 158 -5.11 -18.43 0.56
N ASP A 159 -4.53 -18.61 -0.64
CA ASP A 159 -5.29 -19.05 -1.81
C ASP A 159 -5.42 -20.58 -1.93
N GLY A 160 -4.58 -21.35 -1.24
CA GLY A 160 -4.64 -22.82 -1.23
C GLY A 160 -4.13 -23.49 -2.51
N ASP A 161 -3.78 -22.70 -3.53
CA ASP A 161 -3.33 -23.15 -4.84
C ASP A 161 -2.28 -22.17 -5.37
N MET A 162 -1.02 -22.46 -5.04
CA MET A 162 0.12 -21.59 -5.32
C MET A 162 0.25 -21.26 -6.81
N VAL A 163 0.24 -22.30 -7.65
CA VAL A 163 0.47 -22.18 -9.09
C VAL A 163 -0.63 -21.34 -9.71
N ARG A 164 -1.89 -21.67 -9.42
CA ARG A 164 -3.02 -20.95 -10.01
C ARG A 164 -3.11 -19.50 -9.53
N SER A 165 -2.76 -19.22 -8.28
CA SER A 165 -2.76 -17.86 -7.74
C SER A 165 -1.69 -17.01 -8.44
N LEU A 166 -0.47 -17.53 -8.59
CA LEU A 166 0.62 -16.85 -9.28
C LEU A 166 0.32 -16.67 -10.78
N GLU A 167 -0.21 -17.69 -11.46
CA GLU A 167 -0.66 -17.59 -12.85
C GLU A 167 -1.69 -16.48 -13.02
N ALA A 168 -2.71 -16.43 -12.15
CA ALA A 168 -3.74 -15.41 -12.21
C ALA A 168 -3.19 -13.99 -11.94
N THR A 169 -2.24 -13.83 -11.00
CA THR A 169 -1.54 -12.55 -10.78
C THR A 169 -0.72 -12.14 -12.00
N LEU A 170 0.00 -13.07 -12.63
CA LEU A 170 0.78 -12.82 -13.84
C LEU A 170 -0.12 -12.44 -15.03
N GLU A 171 -1.25 -13.13 -15.21
CA GLU A 171 -2.25 -12.80 -16.22
C GLU A 171 -2.76 -11.36 -16.04
N LEU A 172 -3.12 -10.95 -14.81
CA LEU A 172 -3.54 -9.58 -14.53
C LEU A 172 -2.44 -8.57 -14.87
N ALA A 173 -1.19 -8.87 -14.53
CA ALA A 173 -0.05 -8.00 -14.80
C ALA A 173 0.20 -7.83 -16.30
N VAL A 174 0.13 -8.92 -17.07
CA VAL A 174 0.25 -8.91 -18.54
C VAL A 174 -0.92 -8.17 -19.18
N GLU A 175 -2.16 -8.48 -18.78
CA GLU A 175 -3.38 -7.83 -19.28
C GLU A 175 -3.33 -6.30 -19.08
N ALA A 176 -2.86 -5.85 -17.92
CA ALA A 176 -2.80 -4.43 -17.58
C ALA A 176 -1.49 -3.73 -17.98
N GLY A 177 -0.47 -4.47 -18.44
CA GLY A 177 0.86 -3.95 -18.71
C GLY A 177 1.54 -3.36 -17.48
N LYS A 178 1.39 -3.99 -16.32
CA LYS A 178 1.86 -3.51 -15.00
C LYS A 178 2.88 -4.47 -14.38
N GLY A 179 3.67 -3.95 -13.43
CA GLY A 179 4.55 -4.78 -12.60
C GLY A 179 3.79 -5.49 -11.47
N ILE A 180 4.51 -6.33 -10.73
CA ILE A 180 3.97 -7.08 -9.57
C ILE A 180 4.71 -6.67 -8.29
N ASP A 181 3.97 -6.49 -7.21
CA ASP A 181 4.49 -6.30 -5.85
C ASP A 181 3.76 -7.27 -4.90
N TYR A 182 4.44 -8.31 -4.43
CA TYR A 182 3.81 -9.51 -3.87
C TYR A 182 4.13 -9.68 -2.38
N HIS A 183 3.10 -9.81 -1.53
CA HIS A 183 3.26 -10.16 -0.12
C HIS A 183 3.52 -11.66 0.04
N LEU A 184 4.71 -12.00 0.49
CA LEU A 184 5.14 -13.37 0.71
C LEU A 184 5.71 -13.53 2.13
N HIS A 185 4.86 -13.93 3.05
CA HIS A 185 5.16 -14.21 4.45
C HIS A 185 5.30 -15.71 4.73
N GLU A 186 5.04 -16.54 3.72
CA GLU A 186 5.12 -17.99 3.86
C GLU A 186 6.51 -18.47 4.29
N ASP A 187 6.53 -19.62 4.96
CA ASP A 187 7.75 -20.27 5.37
C ASP A 187 8.68 -20.57 4.19
N LYS A 188 9.97 -20.70 4.48
CA LYS A 188 11.05 -20.87 3.50
C LYS A 188 10.74 -21.89 2.39
N SER A 189 10.11 -23.03 2.71
CA SER A 189 9.85 -24.08 1.72
C SER A 189 8.85 -23.65 0.65
N THR A 190 7.73 -23.05 1.03
CA THR A 190 6.70 -22.62 0.07
C THR A 190 7.02 -21.25 -0.49
N GLY A 191 7.60 -20.34 0.30
CA GLY A 191 8.05 -19.04 -0.18
C GLY A 191 9.14 -19.12 -1.26
N ILE A 192 10.16 -19.98 -1.11
CA ILE A 192 11.16 -20.17 -2.18
C ILE A 192 10.53 -20.76 -3.44
N ALA A 193 9.52 -21.63 -3.31
CA ALA A 193 8.84 -22.19 -4.48
C ALA A 193 8.06 -21.13 -5.26
N CYS A 194 7.49 -20.11 -4.60
CA CYS A 194 6.75 -19.03 -5.26
C CYS A 194 7.62 -18.15 -6.18
N ILE A 195 8.92 -18.04 -5.93
CA ILE A 195 9.83 -17.14 -6.66
C ILE A 195 10.77 -17.87 -7.63
N ARG A 196 10.54 -19.16 -7.87
CA ARG A 196 11.32 -20.00 -8.79
C ARG A 196 10.53 -20.27 -10.06
#